data_AF-A0A966C8A1-F1
#
_entry.id   AF-A0A966C8A1-F1
#
_cell.length_a   1.000
_cell.length_b   1.000
_cell.length_c   1.000
_cell.angle_alpha   90.00
_cell.angle_beta   90.00
_cell.angle_gamma   90.00
#
_symmetry.space_group_name_H-M   'P 1'
#
loop_
_entity.id
_entity.type
_entity.pdbx_description
1 polymer ?
#
loop_
_entity_poly.entity_id
_entity_poly.type
_entity_poly.pdbx_seq_one_letter_code
_entity_poly.pdbx_strand_id
1 'polypeptide(L)'
;MRRLRAFIAEGLTQRWLTLAALLLSLVMIGGLVAVVVEVAAGFFWPHPLVELTLGDGSRLLGEEWDREPDPASPGQQRVRIRTGNRDISGADFRVIRDRDVTARRIPADAWQLERLEYGVFMGFPRQLASATGIVAATSPGFAEVLADAIAQAARLRAERQRLLAGIDHVHAPVARLQARAAAAERRNADASALRAALDAASAAEGTEIAPLLARLDEIRTLEEGVTLLIATADGVSRSVPVAGIVRAIPVNALGGGARVRLYLSRWVEFLTGKPRESNTEGGIAPAIFGTALMVLLMTIAVVPLGVVTAVYLNEYARDGFFTRAVRLALANLAGVPSIVFGAFGLAFFVYSVGGALDRALFSDVLPTPTFGTGGILWAALTLALLTLPVVVGATEEGLQAVPHAVRDGARALGATRWQTLRRVV
;
A
#
# COMPACT_ATOMS: atom_id res chain seq x y z
N MET A 1 -33.15 -31.97 36.80
CA MET A 1 -32.91 -32.53 35.43
C MET A 1 -34.01 -32.21 34.41
N ARG A 2 -35.30 -32.34 34.74
CA ARG A 2 -36.42 -32.12 33.79
C ARG A 2 -36.54 -30.67 33.26
N ARG A 3 -36.31 -29.66 34.11
CA ARG A 3 -36.26 -28.24 33.71
C ARG A 3 -35.08 -27.88 32.81
N LEU A 4 -33.90 -28.49 33.05
CA LEU A 4 -32.71 -28.29 32.22
C LEU A 4 -32.91 -28.88 30.80
N ARG A 5 -33.57 -30.04 30.70
CA ARG A 5 -33.92 -30.66 29.41
C ARG A 5 -34.96 -29.83 28.63
N ALA A 6 -35.94 -29.24 29.30
CA ALA A 6 -36.91 -28.32 28.67
C ALA A 6 -36.23 -27.03 28.18
N PHE A 7 -35.32 -26.47 29.00
CA PHE A 7 -34.54 -25.28 28.65
C PHE A 7 -33.61 -25.49 27.42
N ILE A 8 -33.06 -26.70 27.29
CA ILE A 8 -32.27 -27.12 26.11
C ILE A 8 -33.17 -27.34 24.89
N ALA A 9 -34.38 -27.87 25.09
CA ALA A 9 -35.34 -28.15 24.00
C ALA A 9 -35.93 -26.86 23.36
N GLU A 10 -35.97 -25.75 24.07
CA GLU A 10 -36.48 -24.46 23.57
C GLU A 10 -35.47 -23.66 22.72
N GLY A 11 -34.24 -24.19 22.51
CA GLY A 11 -33.20 -23.51 21.73
C GLY A 11 -32.62 -22.24 22.39
N LEU A 12 -33.08 -21.90 23.60
CA LEU A 12 -32.60 -20.76 24.38
C LEU A 12 -31.10 -20.86 24.68
N THR A 13 -30.59 -22.04 25.02
CA THR A 13 -29.16 -22.28 25.24
C THR A 13 -28.32 -21.99 23.99
N GLN A 14 -28.80 -22.36 22.80
CA GLN A 14 -28.11 -22.07 21.54
C GLN A 14 -28.06 -20.57 21.26
N ARG A 15 -29.15 -19.84 21.53
CA ARG A 15 -29.21 -18.37 21.36
C ARG A 15 -28.26 -17.64 22.31
N TRP A 16 -28.17 -18.08 23.57
CA TRP A 16 -27.21 -17.51 24.53
C TRP A 16 -25.77 -17.86 24.15
N LEU A 17 -25.52 -19.06 23.62
CA LEU A 17 -24.20 -19.46 23.14
C LEU A 17 -23.76 -18.65 21.91
N THR A 18 -24.66 -18.42 20.94
CA THR A 18 -24.36 -17.59 19.76
C THR A 18 -24.16 -16.13 20.15
N LEU A 19 -24.97 -15.61 21.07
CA LEU A 19 -24.79 -14.26 21.61
C LEU A 19 -23.45 -14.13 22.34
N ALA A 20 -23.10 -15.10 23.19
CA ALA A 20 -21.82 -15.11 23.89
C ALA A 20 -20.63 -15.21 22.92
N ALA A 21 -20.73 -16.06 21.89
CA ALA A 21 -19.72 -16.18 20.85
C ALA A 21 -19.56 -14.87 20.05
N LEU A 22 -20.67 -14.21 19.70
CA LEU A 22 -20.66 -12.90 19.03
C LEU A 22 -20.00 -11.83 19.90
N LEU A 23 -20.39 -11.74 21.18
CA LEU A 23 -19.80 -10.79 22.12
C LEU A 23 -18.31 -11.04 22.31
N LEU A 24 -17.89 -12.31 22.46
CA LEU A 24 -16.48 -12.67 22.52
C LEU A 24 -15.73 -12.24 21.26
N SER A 25 -16.31 -12.48 20.08
CA SER A 25 -15.73 -12.08 18.79
C SER A 25 -15.57 -10.57 18.68
N LEU A 26 -16.58 -9.80 19.10
CA LEU A 26 -16.53 -8.33 19.13
C LEU A 26 -15.47 -7.82 20.12
N VAL A 27 -15.36 -8.43 21.30
CA VAL A 27 -14.30 -8.11 22.27
C VAL A 27 -12.93 -8.44 21.71
N MET A 28 -12.75 -9.57 21.03
CA MET A 28 -11.48 -9.93 20.39
C MET A 28 -11.10 -8.95 19.28
N ILE A 29 -12.05 -8.57 18.42
CA ILE A 29 -11.83 -7.56 17.37
C ILE A 29 -11.47 -6.21 18.00
N GLY A 30 -12.23 -5.77 19.01
CA GLY A 30 -11.95 -4.52 19.73
C GLY A 30 -10.58 -4.54 20.40
N GLY A 31 -10.22 -5.65 21.04
CA GLY A 31 -8.91 -5.86 21.64
C GLY A 31 -7.77 -5.83 20.63
N LEU A 32 -7.94 -6.51 19.48
CA LEU A 32 -6.97 -6.47 18.39
C LEU A 32 -6.78 -5.06 17.85
N VAL A 33 -7.88 -4.34 17.60
CA VAL A 33 -7.84 -2.94 17.13
C VAL A 33 -7.16 -2.05 18.17
N ALA A 34 -7.45 -2.22 19.45
CA ALA A 34 -6.80 -1.46 20.52
C ALA A 34 -5.29 -1.69 20.54
N VAL A 35 -4.83 -2.95 20.47
CA VAL A 35 -3.41 -3.29 20.39
C VAL A 35 -2.75 -2.66 19.16
N VAL A 36 -3.40 -2.74 17.99
CA VAL A 36 -2.88 -2.13 16.75
C VAL A 36 -2.76 -0.61 16.90
N VAL A 37 -3.78 0.06 17.47
CA VAL A 37 -3.77 1.51 17.68
C VAL A 37 -2.70 1.92 18.67
N GLU A 38 -2.52 1.18 19.76
CA GLU A 38 -1.48 1.44 20.76
C GLU A 38 -0.07 1.34 20.15
N VAL A 39 0.19 0.25 19.43
CA VAL A 39 1.47 0.04 18.74
C VAL A 39 1.71 1.14 17.69
N ALA A 40 0.69 1.46 16.88
CA ALA A 40 0.81 2.49 15.85
C ALA A 40 1.02 3.89 16.45
N ALA A 41 0.36 4.20 17.58
CA ALA A 41 0.53 5.47 18.27
C ALA A 41 1.96 5.64 18.81
N GLY A 42 2.57 4.59 19.34
CA GLY A 42 3.96 4.60 19.79
C GLY A 42 4.97 4.73 18.64
N PHE A 43 4.67 4.13 17.47
CA PHE A 43 5.56 4.10 16.32
C PHE A 43 5.82 5.49 15.69
N PHE A 44 4.77 6.30 15.51
CA PHE A 44 4.91 7.61 14.87
C PHE A 44 5.40 8.71 15.81
N TRP A 45 5.36 8.47 17.12
CA TRP A 45 5.77 9.45 18.12
C TRP A 45 7.28 9.75 18.00
N PRO A 46 7.70 11.02 18.01
CA PRO A 46 9.11 11.38 17.97
C PRO A 46 9.77 11.12 19.33
N HIS A 47 10.38 9.93 19.46
CA HIS A 47 11.16 9.54 20.63
C HIS A 47 12.48 10.33 20.70
N PRO A 48 12.95 10.71 21.89
CA PRO A 48 14.21 11.43 22.03
C PRO A 48 15.40 10.59 21.55
N LEU A 49 16.39 11.25 20.95
CA LEU A 49 17.66 10.62 20.59
C LEU A 49 18.57 10.60 21.82
N VAL A 50 19.03 9.41 22.19
CA VAL A 50 19.92 9.18 23.32
C VAL A 50 21.32 8.86 22.79
N GLU A 51 22.32 9.61 23.26
CA GLU A 51 23.73 9.32 23.07
C GLU A 51 24.22 8.43 24.23
N LEU A 52 24.67 7.23 23.89
CA LEU A 52 25.27 6.29 24.83
C LEU A 52 26.78 6.28 24.66
N THR A 53 27.50 6.30 25.78
CA THR A 53 28.93 5.98 25.81
C THR A 53 29.09 4.56 26.34
N LEU A 54 29.85 3.73 25.63
CA LEU A 54 30.12 2.35 26.02
C LEU A 54 31.42 2.23 26.81
N GLY A 55 31.61 1.09 27.48
CA GLY A 55 32.81 0.80 28.27
C GLY A 55 34.11 0.76 27.46
N ASP A 56 34.02 0.54 26.14
CA ASP A 56 35.15 0.60 25.19
C ASP A 56 35.45 2.03 24.70
N GLY A 57 34.68 3.02 25.14
CA GLY A 57 34.80 4.43 24.74
C GLY A 57 34.04 4.81 23.47
N SER A 58 33.42 3.86 22.77
CA SER A 58 32.60 4.15 21.59
C SER A 58 31.30 4.89 21.96
N ARG A 59 30.74 5.64 21.01
CA ARG A 59 29.57 6.49 21.23
C ARG A 59 28.48 6.25 20.20
N LEU A 60 27.29 5.92 20.68
CA LEU A 60 26.16 5.56 19.82
C LEU A 60 25.02 6.54 20.04
N LEU A 61 24.45 7.05 18.95
CA LEU A 61 23.24 7.87 18.99
C LEU A 61 22.08 7.05 18.41
N GLY A 62 20.96 7.03 19.11
CA GLY A 62 19.75 6.38 18.59
C GLY A 62 18.52 6.55 19.45
N GLU A 63 17.41 5.97 19.00
CA GLU A 63 16.16 5.86 19.77
C GLU A 63 16.19 4.55 20.59
N GLU A 64 15.97 4.62 21.90
CA GLU A 64 15.76 3.41 22.72
C GLU A 64 14.36 2.84 22.45
N TRP A 65 14.27 1.61 21.93
CA TRP A 65 13.00 1.00 21.54
C TRP A 65 12.51 -0.03 22.54
N ASP A 66 13.39 -0.93 22.98
CA ASP A 66 12.99 -2.04 23.83
C ASP A 66 14.11 -2.45 24.80
N ARG A 67 13.72 -3.04 25.92
CA ARG A 67 14.61 -3.61 26.93
C ARG A 67 14.24 -5.07 27.11
N GLU A 68 15.08 -5.93 26.61
CA GLU A 68 14.88 -7.38 26.68
C GLU A 68 15.78 -7.98 27.77
N PRO A 69 15.37 -9.07 28.44
CA PRO A 69 16.28 -9.85 29.28
C PRO A 69 17.44 -10.40 28.43
N ASP A 70 18.65 -10.39 28.97
CA ASP A 70 19.81 -10.97 28.30
C ASP A 70 19.77 -12.51 28.40
N PRO A 71 19.58 -13.24 27.28
CA PRO A 71 19.54 -14.70 27.32
C PRO A 71 20.87 -15.32 27.74
N ALA A 72 21.98 -14.60 27.56
CA ALA A 72 23.32 -15.07 27.96
C ALA A 72 23.66 -14.72 29.42
N SER A 73 22.85 -13.90 30.10
CA SER A 73 23.12 -13.47 31.48
C SER A 73 21.82 -13.23 32.25
N PRO A 74 21.30 -14.25 32.94
CA PRO A 74 20.10 -14.15 33.76
C PRO A 74 20.18 -12.99 34.77
N GLY A 75 19.11 -12.20 34.86
CA GLY A 75 19.04 -11.02 35.73
C GLY A 75 19.60 -9.74 35.12
N GLN A 76 20.16 -9.79 33.90
CA GLN A 76 20.66 -8.63 33.19
C GLN A 76 19.78 -8.28 32.00
N GLN A 77 19.81 -7.02 31.59
CA GLN A 77 19.02 -6.51 30.47
C GLN A 77 19.93 -6.09 29.31
N ARG A 78 19.38 -6.19 28.10
CA ARG A 78 19.95 -5.62 26.88
C ARG A 78 18.96 -4.61 26.32
N VAL A 79 19.47 -3.48 25.85
CA VAL A 79 18.69 -2.43 25.23
C VAL A 79 18.82 -2.57 23.71
N ARG A 80 17.68 -2.59 23.01
CA ARG A 80 17.63 -2.47 21.56
C ARG A 80 17.49 -1.01 21.19
N ILE A 81 18.46 -0.50 20.44
CA ILE A 81 18.54 0.91 20.04
C ILE A 81 18.49 0.98 18.53
N ARG A 82 17.60 1.83 18.02
CA ARG A 82 17.53 2.18 16.61
C ARG A 82 18.55 3.28 16.34
N THR A 83 19.74 2.90 15.89
CA THR A 83 20.80 3.85 15.50
C THR A 83 20.59 4.40 14.09
N GLY A 84 19.83 3.69 13.25
CA GLY A 84 19.75 3.99 11.83
C GLY A 84 21.13 3.91 11.18
N ASN A 85 21.44 4.85 10.28
CA ASN A 85 22.74 4.99 9.61
C ASN A 85 23.15 3.73 8.83
N ARG A 86 22.22 3.12 8.09
CA ARG A 86 22.41 1.84 7.40
C ARG A 86 23.59 1.85 6.41
N ASP A 87 23.91 3.01 5.86
CA ASP A 87 25.06 3.29 5.00
C ASP A 87 26.44 3.23 5.72
N ILE A 88 26.44 3.20 7.05
CA ILE A 88 27.64 3.08 7.88
C ILE A 88 27.64 1.75 8.63
N SER A 89 26.55 1.44 9.31
CA SER A 89 26.45 0.28 10.21
C SER A 89 26.00 -1.01 9.52
N GLY A 90 25.38 -0.92 8.34
CA GLY A 90 24.71 -2.03 7.66
C GLY A 90 23.38 -2.48 8.32
N ALA A 91 23.03 -1.93 9.49
CA ALA A 91 21.85 -2.35 10.25
C ALA A 91 21.21 -1.17 11.00
N ASP A 92 19.87 -1.13 11.03
CA ASP A 92 19.11 -0.05 11.67
C ASP A 92 19.09 -0.15 13.20
N PHE A 93 19.26 -1.37 13.72
CA PHE A 93 19.18 -1.68 15.14
C PHE A 93 20.48 -2.28 15.66
N ARG A 94 20.88 -1.86 16.86
CA ARG A 94 21.96 -2.46 17.64
C ARG A 94 21.42 -2.89 18.99
N VAL A 95 21.88 -4.05 19.45
CA VAL A 95 21.53 -4.58 20.77
C VAL A 95 22.76 -4.46 21.64
N ILE A 96 22.62 -3.76 22.77
CA ILE A 96 23.71 -3.43 23.68
C ILE A 96 23.34 -3.95 25.05
N ARG A 97 24.27 -4.57 25.77
CA ARG A 97 24.04 -4.96 27.16
C ARG A 97 24.02 -3.71 28.02
N ASP A 98 23.02 -3.59 28.88
CA ASP A 98 22.82 -2.36 29.67
C ASP A 98 24.03 -2.05 30.57
N ARG A 99 24.72 -3.10 31.06
CA ARG A 99 25.94 -3.01 31.86
C ARG A 99 27.12 -2.34 31.14
N ASP A 100 27.15 -2.42 29.80
CA ASP A 100 28.25 -1.90 28.99
C ASP A 100 28.11 -0.37 28.79
N VAL A 101 26.95 0.20 29.15
CA VAL A 101 26.65 1.63 29.02
C VAL A 101 27.20 2.37 30.24
N THR A 102 28.20 3.23 30.03
CA THR A 102 28.85 4.02 31.08
C THR A 102 28.21 5.38 31.29
N ALA A 103 27.66 5.99 30.24
CA ALA A 103 26.98 7.27 30.30
C ALA A 103 25.83 7.36 29.29
N ARG A 104 24.79 8.13 29.66
CA ARG A 104 23.64 8.45 28.81
C ARG A 104 23.44 9.96 28.74
N ARG A 105 23.25 10.51 27.55
CA ARG A 105 22.99 11.93 27.32
C ARG A 105 21.89 12.11 26.28
N ILE A 106 21.10 13.17 26.40
CA ILE A 106 20.11 13.58 25.38
C ILE A 106 20.61 14.90 24.78
N PRO A 107 21.38 14.86 23.67
CA PRO A 107 21.94 16.06 23.08
C PRO A 107 20.86 16.92 22.41
N ALA A 108 20.77 18.21 22.73
CA ALA A 108 19.81 19.12 22.11
C ALA A 108 20.12 19.38 20.62
N ASP A 109 21.38 19.20 20.21
CA ASP A 109 21.91 19.39 18.87
C ASP A 109 21.84 18.13 17.99
N ALA A 110 21.19 17.06 18.46
CA ALA A 110 20.99 15.83 17.69
C ALA A 110 19.82 15.95 16.71
N TRP A 111 20.05 15.51 15.47
CA TRP A 111 19.09 15.53 14.39
C TRP A 111 18.81 14.13 13.86
N GLN A 112 17.56 13.93 13.43
CA GLN A 112 17.08 12.79 12.67
C GLN A 112 16.79 13.24 11.24
N LEU A 113 17.45 12.64 10.26
CA LEU A 113 17.18 12.84 8.84
C LEU A 113 16.41 11.63 8.31
N GLU A 114 15.17 11.84 7.90
CA GLU A 114 14.40 10.87 7.12
C GLU A 114 14.88 10.98 5.67
N ARG A 115 15.42 9.90 5.09
CA ARG A 115 15.99 9.88 3.74
C ARG A 115 15.17 9.04 2.78
N LEU A 116 15.41 9.22 1.48
CA LEU A 116 14.83 8.36 0.44
C LEU A 116 15.51 7.00 0.35
N GLU A 117 16.81 6.95 0.66
CA GLU A 117 17.65 5.76 0.58
C GLU A 117 18.38 5.55 1.91
N TYR A 118 18.69 4.29 2.22
CA TYR A 118 19.45 3.89 3.42
C TYR A 118 18.78 4.25 4.75
N GLY A 119 17.46 4.44 4.72
CA GLY A 119 16.62 4.79 5.86
C GLY A 119 17.07 6.03 6.65
N VAL A 120 16.65 6.08 7.90
CA VAL A 120 16.92 7.21 8.81
C VAL A 120 18.42 7.37 9.10
N PHE A 121 18.91 8.61 9.01
CA PHE A 121 20.22 9.00 9.52
C PHE A 121 20.10 9.78 10.84
N MET A 122 20.86 9.43 11.86
CA MET A 122 20.89 10.12 13.15
C MET A 122 22.30 10.64 13.42
N GLY A 123 22.41 11.94 13.70
CA GLY A 123 23.71 12.57 13.95
C GLY A 123 23.64 14.07 14.21
N PHE A 124 24.79 14.71 14.06
CA PHE A 124 25.03 16.12 14.37
C PHE A 124 25.38 16.87 13.08
N PRO A 125 24.48 17.71 12.54
CA PRO A 125 24.76 18.53 11.38
C PRO A 125 26.00 19.41 11.62
N ARG A 126 26.85 19.55 10.61
CA ARG A 126 28.06 20.37 10.68
C ARG A 126 27.94 21.59 9.78
N GLN A 127 27.58 21.38 8.52
CA GLN A 127 27.43 22.45 7.55
C GLN A 127 26.56 22.02 6.38
N LEU A 128 25.86 22.98 5.79
CA LEU A 128 25.17 22.87 4.52
C LEU A 128 26.04 23.56 3.46
N ALA A 129 26.45 22.82 2.44
CA ALA A 129 27.21 23.35 1.31
C ALA A 129 26.30 23.47 0.09
N SER A 130 26.31 24.63 -0.55
CA SER A 130 25.64 24.91 -1.81
C SER A 130 26.57 25.67 -2.75
N ALA A 131 26.18 25.83 -4.02
CA ALA A 131 26.89 26.69 -4.97
C ALA A 131 26.98 28.16 -4.50
N THR A 132 26.07 28.62 -3.63
CA THR A 132 26.03 29.99 -3.11
C THR A 132 26.90 30.20 -1.87
N GLY A 133 27.38 29.13 -1.23
CA GLY A 133 28.25 29.22 -0.06
C GLY A 133 28.10 28.05 0.91
N ILE A 134 28.74 28.17 2.07
CA ILE A 134 28.66 27.18 3.16
C ILE A 134 28.00 27.84 4.37
N VAL A 135 26.95 27.19 4.89
CA VAL A 135 26.23 27.62 6.09
C VAL A 135 26.54 26.63 7.22
N ALA A 136 27.22 27.09 8.26
CA ALA A 136 27.55 26.26 9.42
C ALA A 136 26.28 25.93 10.24
N ALA A 137 26.22 24.72 10.81
CA ALA A 137 25.09 24.29 11.64
C ALA A 137 24.91 25.13 12.92
N THR A 138 25.96 25.82 13.37
CA THR A 138 25.93 26.73 14.52
C THR A 138 25.38 28.12 14.18
N SER A 139 25.14 28.42 12.90
CA SER A 139 24.63 29.73 12.48
C SER A 139 23.15 29.91 12.87
N PRO A 140 22.74 31.12 13.31
CA PRO A 140 21.33 31.43 13.49
C PRO A 140 20.58 31.22 12.16
N GLY A 141 19.43 30.54 12.20
CA GLY A 141 18.62 30.27 11.00
C GLY A 141 19.03 29.04 10.18
N PHE A 142 20.05 28.26 10.60
CA PHE A 142 20.45 27.03 9.88
C PHE A 142 19.27 26.09 9.60
N ALA A 143 18.37 25.90 10.58
CA ALA A 143 17.20 25.04 10.43
C ALA A 143 16.22 25.52 9.36
N GLU A 144 16.06 26.82 9.21
CA GLU A 144 15.19 27.45 8.20
C GLU A 144 15.80 27.29 6.81
N VAL A 145 17.09 27.58 6.66
CA VAL A 145 17.83 27.40 5.41
C VAL A 145 17.83 25.93 4.97
N LEU A 146 18.03 24.99 5.90
CA LEU A 146 17.97 23.56 5.59
C LEU A 146 16.55 23.13 5.20
N ALA A 147 15.52 23.62 5.89
CA ALA A 147 14.12 23.33 5.54
C ALA A 147 13.77 23.86 4.14
N ASP A 148 14.21 25.06 3.79
CA ASP A 148 14.02 25.65 2.46
C ASP A 148 14.76 24.86 1.38
N ALA A 149 15.99 24.43 1.65
CA ALA A 149 16.75 23.57 0.73
C ALA A 149 16.04 22.21 0.50
N ILE A 150 15.50 21.58 1.55
CA ILE A 150 14.72 20.34 1.43
C ILE A 150 13.43 20.58 0.64
N ALA A 151 12.74 21.70 0.89
CA ALA A 151 11.52 22.05 0.17
C ALA A 151 11.80 22.31 -1.32
N GLN A 152 12.90 22.99 -1.65
CA GLN A 152 13.35 23.19 -3.03
C GLN A 152 13.69 21.87 -3.69
N ALA A 153 14.46 21.01 -3.02
CA ALA A 153 14.79 19.67 -3.51
C ALA A 153 13.54 18.81 -3.75
N ALA A 154 12.52 18.91 -2.90
CA ALA A 154 11.25 18.22 -3.10
C ALA A 154 10.49 18.72 -4.35
N ARG A 155 10.54 20.03 -4.65
CA ARG A 155 9.96 20.61 -5.88
C ARG A 155 10.70 20.12 -7.12
N LEU A 156 12.03 20.15 -7.11
CA LEU A 156 12.88 19.65 -8.19
C LEU A 156 12.62 18.17 -8.46
N ARG A 157 12.51 17.36 -7.41
CA ARG A 157 12.17 15.94 -7.51
C ARG A 157 10.80 15.70 -8.13
N ALA A 158 9.80 16.50 -7.77
CA ALA A 158 8.46 16.42 -8.35
C ALA A 158 8.45 16.84 -9.83
N GLU A 159 9.23 17.86 -10.19
CA GLU A 159 9.43 18.29 -11.57
C GLU A 159 10.12 17.19 -12.39
N ARG A 160 11.20 16.59 -11.88
CA ARG A 160 11.88 15.45 -12.50
C ARG A 160 10.91 14.31 -12.80
N GLN A 161 10.06 13.93 -11.83
CA GLN A 161 9.05 12.88 -12.05
C GLN A 161 8.05 13.24 -13.16
N ARG A 162 7.64 14.51 -13.27
CA ARG A 162 6.74 14.97 -14.35
C ARG A 162 7.43 14.96 -15.71
N LEU A 163 8.70 15.37 -15.78
CA LEU A 163 9.48 15.36 -17.01
C LEU A 163 9.68 13.93 -17.52
N LEU A 164 10.02 12.99 -16.64
CA LEU A 164 10.13 11.58 -16.99
C LEU A 164 8.81 11.02 -17.53
N ALA A 165 7.68 11.32 -16.87
CA ALA A 165 6.36 10.93 -17.37
C ALA A 165 6.00 11.59 -18.72
N GLY A 166 6.47 12.82 -18.95
CA GLY A 166 6.34 13.51 -20.24
C GLY A 166 7.15 12.82 -21.34
N ILE A 167 8.39 12.41 -21.05
CA ILE A 167 9.23 11.63 -21.97
C ILE A 167 8.53 10.31 -22.33
N ASP A 168 8.00 9.58 -21.34
CA ASP A 168 7.27 8.34 -21.59
C ASP A 168 6.05 8.57 -22.51
N HIS A 169 5.35 9.70 -22.35
CA HIS A 169 4.22 10.07 -23.20
C HIS A 169 4.64 10.37 -24.64
N VAL A 170 5.74 11.11 -24.84
CA VAL A 170 6.28 11.42 -26.18
C VAL A 170 6.84 10.17 -26.86
N HIS A 171 7.39 9.23 -26.07
CA HIS A 171 7.92 7.97 -26.59
C HIS A 171 6.83 6.96 -26.99
N ALA A 172 5.67 7.00 -26.34
CA ALA A 172 4.61 6.01 -26.55
C ALA A 172 4.16 5.81 -28.03
N PRO A 173 3.97 6.86 -28.86
CA PRO A 173 3.66 6.71 -30.28
C PRO A 173 4.77 6.01 -31.07
N VAL A 174 6.04 6.34 -30.81
CA VAL A 174 7.20 5.74 -31.47
C VAL A 174 7.27 4.25 -31.14
N ALA A 175 7.16 3.90 -29.86
CA ALA A 175 7.12 2.50 -29.42
C ALA A 175 5.97 1.70 -30.08
N ARG A 176 4.79 2.31 -30.26
CA ARG A 176 3.65 1.68 -30.96
C ARG A 176 3.91 1.49 -32.45
N LEU A 177 4.48 2.49 -33.13
CA LEU A 177 4.81 2.40 -34.56
C LEU A 177 5.91 1.35 -34.80
N GLN A 178 6.91 1.30 -33.92
CA GLN A 178 7.97 0.30 -33.95
C GLN A 178 7.41 -1.11 -33.79
N ALA A 179 6.50 -1.33 -32.82
CA ALA A 179 5.84 -2.62 -32.63
C ALA A 179 5.02 -3.04 -33.86
N ARG A 180 4.26 -2.10 -34.46
CA ARG A 180 3.48 -2.34 -35.68
C ARG A 180 4.34 -2.68 -36.89
N ALA A 181 5.43 -1.93 -37.11
CA ALA A 181 6.37 -2.19 -38.21
C ALA A 181 6.97 -3.59 -38.07
N ALA A 182 7.44 -3.96 -36.87
CA ALA A 182 7.96 -5.29 -36.59
C ALA A 182 6.90 -6.40 -36.78
N ALA A 183 5.65 -6.14 -36.40
CA ALA A 183 4.55 -7.10 -36.60
C ALA A 183 4.21 -7.31 -38.09
N ALA A 184 4.22 -6.25 -38.89
CA ALA A 184 4.01 -6.33 -40.34
C ALA A 184 5.11 -7.13 -41.04
N GLU A 185 6.37 -6.90 -40.66
CA GLU A 185 7.52 -7.65 -41.17
C GLU A 185 7.44 -9.14 -40.85
N ARG A 186 7.07 -9.50 -39.61
CA ARG A 186 6.85 -10.91 -39.23
C ARG A 186 5.76 -11.60 -40.06
N ARG A 187 4.79 -10.84 -40.56
CA ARG A 187 3.70 -11.33 -41.42
C ARG A 187 4.03 -11.26 -42.90
N ASN A 188 5.26 -10.90 -43.29
CA ASN A 188 5.68 -10.63 -44.67
C ASN A 188 4.78 -9.60 -45.39
N ALA A 189 4.20 -8.66 -44.63
CA ALA A 189 3.40 -7.56 -45.17
C ALA A 189 4.28 -6.35 -45.50
N ASP A 190 3.81 -5.48 -46.40
CA ASP A 190 4.52 -4.23 -46.70
C ASP A 190 4.50 -3.29 -45.47
N ALA A 191 5.69 -2.99 -44.96
CA ALA A 191 5.90 -2.10 -43.82
C ALA A 191 6.49 -0.74 -44.23
N SER A 192 6.59 -0.44 -45.53
CA SER A 192 7.21 0.80 -46.05
C SER A 192 6.59 2.07 -45.46
N ALA A 193 5.26 2.17 -45.46
CA ALA A 193 4.53 3.31 -44.90
C ALA A 193 4.68 3.41 -43.37
N LEU A 194 4.73 2.26 -42.66
CA LEU A 194 4.95 2.23 -41.21
C LEU A 194 6.37 2.68 -40.84
N ARG A 195 7.37 2.29 -41.64
CA ARG A 195 8.76 2.74 -41.47
C ARG A 195 8.89 4.24 -41.71
N ALA A 196 8.30 4.75 -42.79
CA ALA A 196 8.28 6.20 -43.04
C ALA A 196 7.60 6.99 -41.90
N ALA A 197 6.48 6.46 -41.37
CA ALA A 197 5.82 7.07 -40.21
C ALA A 197 6.65 6.97 -38.92
N LEU A 198 7.34 5.84 -38.70
CA LEU A 198 8.26 5.65 -37.58
C LEU A 198 9.44 6.62 -37.65
N ASP A 199 10.05 6.79 -38.81
CA ASP A 199 11.18 7.71 -39.01
C ASP A 199 10.73 9.16 -38.74
N ALA A 200 9.57 9.56 -39.26
CA ALA A 200 8.99 10.87 -39.00
C ALA A 200 8.66 11.08 -37.51
N ALA A 201 8.08 10.08 -36.85
CA ALA A 201 7.77 10.13 -35.42
C ALA A 201 9.04 10.17 -34.56
N SER A 202 10.09 9.42 -34.92
CA SER A 202 11.37 9.41 -34.21
C SER A 202 12.11 10.75 -34.34
N ALA A 203 12.03 11.38 -35.52
CA ALA A 203 12.59 12.72 -35.73
C ALA A 203 11.84 13.79 -34.91
N ALA A 204 10.51 13.70 -34.85
CA ALA A 204 9.68 14.58 -34.01
C ALA A 204 9.98 14.37 -32.51
N GLU A 205 10.03 13.11 -32.07
CA GLU A 205 10.40 12.72 -30.70
C GLU A 205 11.73 13.34 -30.28
N GLY A 206 12.77 13.23 -31.11
CA GLY A 206 14.07 13.83 -30.80
C GLY A 206 14.02 15.34 -30.57
N THR A 207 13.17 16.04 -31.32
CA THR A 207 12.98 17.50 -31.18
C THR A 207 12.19 17.85 -29.91
N GLU A 208 11.19 17.06 -29.56
CA GLU A 208 10.34 17.28 -28.38
C GLU A 208 11.02 16.87 -27.07
N ILE A 209 11.81 15.80 -27.07
CA ILE A 209 12.49 15.27 -25.88
C ILE A 209 13.75 16.08 -25.54
N ALA A 210 14.46 16.65 -26.52
CA ALA A 210 15.69 17.43 -26.29
C ALA A 210 15.59 18.48 -25.16
N PRO A 211 14.57 19.37 -25.13
CA PRO A 211 14.43 20.34 -24.03
C PRO A 211 14.11 19.67 -22.69
N LEU A 212 13.39 18.53 -22.68
CA LEU A 212 13.08 17.79 -21.44
C LEU A 212 14.35 17.18 -20.85
N LEU A 213 15.22 16.59 -21.69
CA LEU A 213 16.51 16.05 -21.28
C LEU A 213 17.45 17.16 -20.76
N ALA A 214 17.51 18.31 -21.44
CA ALA A 214 18.30 19.44 -20.98
C ALA A 214 17.83 19.93 -19.59
N ARG A 215 16.51 20.00 -19.36
CA ARG A 215 15.96 20.35 -18.05
C ARG A 215 16.24 19.30 -16.99
N LEU A 216 16.23 18.01 -17.34
CA LEU A 216 16.60 16.93 -16.41
C LEU A 216 18.06 17.03 -15.98
N ASP A 217 18.96 17.36 -16.90
CA ASP A 217 20.37 17.56 -16.58
C ASP A 217 20.57 18.79 -15.67
N GLU A 218 19.89 19.89 -15.95
CA GLU A 218 19.88 21.06 -15.08
C GLU A 218 19.40 20.70 -13.66
N ILE A 219 18.27 20.00 -13.54
CA ILE A 219 17.75 19.54 -12.23
C ILE A 219 18.78 18.67 -11.52
N ARG A 220 19.44 17.75 -12.23
CA ARG A 220 20.48 16.90 -11.66
C ARG A 220 21.64 17.72 -11.10
N THR A 221 22.13 18.71 -11.84
CA THR A 221 23.22 19.59 -11.34
C THR A 221 22.80 20.40 -10.12
N LEU A 222 21.55 20.90 -10.08
CA LEU A 222 20.99 21.61 -8.92
C LEU A 222 20.89 20.70 -7.69
N GLU A 223 20.50 19.44 -7.88
CA GLU A 223 20.39 18.46 -6.81
C GLU A 223 21.75 18.01 -6.26
N GLU A 224 22.74 17.78 -7.14
CA GLU A 224 24.11 17.41 -6.76
C GLU A 224 24.85 18.56 -6.07
N GLY A 225 24.50 19.80 -6.41
CA GLY A 225 25.15 21.01 -5.88
C GLY A 225 24.82 21.36 -4.43
N VAL A 226 23.86 20.69 -3.78
CA VAL A 226 23.44 20.99 -2.40
C VAL A 226 23.61 19.76 -1.49
N THR A 227 24.55 19.84 -0.57
CA THR A 227 24.92 18.72 0.32
C THR A 227 24.96 19.13 1.78
N LEU A 228 24.49 18.24 2.66
CA LEU A 228 24.53 18.39 4.10
C LEU A 228 25.63 17.49 4.67
N LEU A 229 26.64 18.10 5.30
CA LEU A 229 27.64 17.37 6.08
C LEU A 229 27.08 17.11 7.48
N ILE A 230 26.94 15.84 7.83
CA ILE A 230 26.45 15.38 9.13
C ILE A 230 27.42 14.36 9.72
N ALA A 231 27.67 14.43 11.04
CA ALA A 231 28.57 13.54 11.74
C ALA A 231 27.80 12.59 12.68
N THR A 232 28.20 11.33 12.76
CA THR A 232 27.71 10.38 13.77
C THR A 232 28.32 10.70 15.14
N ALA A 233 27.80 10.07 16.20
CA ALA A 233 28.36 10.19 17.56
C ALA A 233 29.79 9.65 17.66
N ASP A 234 30.14 8.63 16.87
CA ASP A 234 31.51 8.10 16.73
C ASP A 234 32.45 9.01 15.90
N GLY A 235 31.97 10.17 15.42
CA GLY A 235 32.78 11.14 14.68
C GLY A 235 32.89 10.89 13.18
N VAL A 236 32.25 9.86 12.64
CA VAL A 236 32.22 9.59 11.19
C VAL A 236 31.37 10.63 10.50
N SER A 237 31.96 11.42 9.61
CA SER A 237 31.26 12.44 8.84
C SER A 237 30.79 11.89 7.49
N ARG A 238 29.55 12.21 7.11
CA ARG A 238 28.95 11.87 5.81
C ARG A 238 28.39 13.11 5.14
N SER A 239 28.67 13.24 3.86
CA SER A 239 28.03 14.23 3.00
C SER A 239 26.78 13.60 2.39
N VAL A 240 25.61 14.12 2.75
CA VAL A 240 24.31 13.63 2.29
C VAL A 240 23.71 14.65 1.33
N PRO A 241 23.42 14.28 0.06
CA PRO A 241 22.71 15.17 -0.85
C PRO A 241 21.35 15.56 -0.29
N VAL A 242 21.02 16.85 -0.28
CA VAL A 242 19.72 17.33 0.22
C VAL A 242 18.56 16.79 -0.64
N ALA A 243 18.84 16.52 -1.91
CA ALA A 243 17.95 15.79 -2.82
C ALA A 243 17.53 14.39 -2.34
N GLY A 244 18.29 13.78 -1.42
CA GLY A 244 17.94 12.50 -0.78
C GLY A 244 17.18 12.64 0.53
N ILE A 245 16.97 13.85 1.06
CA ILE A 245 16.34 14.10 2.36
C ILE A 245 14.85 14.37 2.18
N VAL A 246 14.03 13.74 3.02
CA VAL A 246 12.57 13.92 3.11
C VAL A 246 12.23 14.89 4.23
N ARG A 247 12.81 14.69 5.43
CA ARG A 247 12.69 15.60 6.57
C ARG A 247 13.99 15.64 7.35
N ALA A 248 14.33 16.81 7.88
CA ALA A 248 15.39 16.99 8.86
C ALA A 248 14.77 17.50 10.16
N ILE A 249 14.92 16.72 11.24
CA ILE A 249 14.16 16.91 12.47
C ILE A 249 15.12 17.06 13.65
N PRO A 250 15.15 18.22 14.34
CA PRO A 250 15.93 18.39 15.57
C PRO A 250 15.15 17.80 16.76
N VAL A 251 15.03 16.47 16.80
CA VAL A 251 14.07 15.73 17.65
C VAL A 251 14.09 16.16 19.12
N ASN A 252 15.30 16.34 19.67
CA ASN A 252 15.48 16.69 21.09
C ASN A 252 15.18 18.16 21.40
N ALA A 253 15.30 19.06 20.41
CA ALA A 253 14.98 20.48 20.57
C ALA A 253 13.49 20.80 20.27
N LEU A 254 12.70 19.83 19.82
CA LEU A 254 11.27 20.05 19.54
C LEU A 254 10.48 20.31 20.83
N GLY A 255 9.82 21.47 20.90
CA GLY A 255 8.79 21.75 21.89
C GLY A 255 7.53 20.89 21.71
N GLY A 256 6.67 20.82 22.74
CA GLY A 256 5.50 19.94 22.78
C GLY A 256 4.56 20.09 21.58
N GLY A 257 4.22 21.33 21.20
CA GLY A 257 3.37 21.58 20.03
C GLY A 257 3.99 21.13 18.71
N ALA A 258 5.32 21.28 18.55
CA ALA A 258 6.02 20.84 17.35
C ALA A 258 6.07 19.31 17.25
N ARG A 259 6.18 18.59 18.38
CA ARG A 259 6.10 17.12 18.43
C ARG A 259 4.73 16.61 17.99
N VAL A 260 3.65 17.22 18.49
CA VAL A 260 2.27 16.86 18.08
C VAL A 260 2.07 17.12 16.58
N ARG A 261 2.55 18.26 16.06
CA ARG A 261 2.49 18.54 14.62
C ARG A 261 3.26 17.52 13.79
N LEU A 262 4.46 17.13 14.22
CA LEU A 262 5.26 16.10 13.56
C LEU A 262 4.55 14.75 13.56
N TYR A 263 4.00 14.34 14.72
CA TYR A 263 3.22 13.11 14.86
C TYR A 263 2.04 13.06 13.88
N LEU A 264 1.23 14.12 13.83
CA LEU A 264 0.11 14.20 12.87
C LEU A 264 0.59 14.18 11.42
N SER A 265 1.70 14.87 11.12
CA SER A 265 2.26 14.89 9.75
C SER A 265 2.75 13.51 9.29
N ARG A 266 3.33 12.70 10.20
CA ARG A 266 3.75 11.33 9.92
C ARG A 266 2.55 10.41 9.66
N TRP A 267 1.47 10.57 10.41
CA TRP A 267 0.21 9.86 10.14
C TRP A 267 -0.38 10.20 8.77
N VAL A 268 -0.42 11.49 8.43
CA VAL A 268 -0.92 11.93 7.12
C VAL A 268 -0.04 11.40 5.99
N GLU A 269 1.29 11.44 6.13
CA GLU A 269 2.21 10.84 5.15
C GLU A 269 2.02 9.33 5.06
N PHE A 270 1.83 8.64 6.19
CA PHE A 270 1.61 7.21 6.17
C PHE A 270 0.36 6.84 5.36
N LEU A 271 -0.74 7.60 5.50
CA LEU A 271 -1.98 7.32 4.79
C LEU A 271 -1.97 7.78 3.32
N THR A 272 -1.31 8.91 3.01
CA THR A 272 -1.40 9.57 1.69
C THR A 272 -0.12 9.47 0.85
N GLY A 273 1.00 9.13 1.47
CA GLY A 273 2.31 9.01 0.84
C GLY A 273 2.47 7.72 0.03
N LYS A 274 3.50 7.73 -0.83
CA LYS A 274 3.96 6.55 -1.57
C LYS A 274 4.93 5.73 -0.71
N PRO A 275 5.01 4.41 -0.89
CA PRO A 275 5.97 3.59 -0.18
C PRO A 275 7.40 3.91 -0.64
N ARG A 276 8.35 3.76 0.27
CA ARG A 276 9.79 3.95 0.08
C ARG A 276 10.53 2.74 0.65
N GLU A 277 11.78 2.54 0.24
CA GLU A 277 12.66 1.49 0.80
C GLU A 277 12.00 0.10 0.87
N SER A 278 11.51 -0.43 -0.25
CA SER A 278 10.83 -1.74 -0.29
C SER A 278 9.63 -1.86 0.67
N ASN A 279 8.85 -0.78 0.80
CA ASN A 279 7.71 -0.65 1.72
C ASN A 279 8.09 -0.63 3.22
N THR A 280 9.35 -0.38 3.58
CA THR A 280 9.76 -0.22 4.98
C THR A 280 9.59 1.22 5.48
N GLU A 281 9.52 2.21 4.58
CA GLU A 281 9.29 3.62 4.91
C GLU A 281 8.23 4.24 3.98
N GLY A 282 7.82 5.48 4.26
CA GLY A 282 6.82 6.20 3.46
C GLY A 282 5.37 5.84 3.81
N GLY A 283 4.49 5.88 2.81
CA GLY A 283 3.05 5.67 2.99
C GLY A 283 2.47 4.48 2.24
N ILE A 284 1.21 4.16 2.56
CA ILE A 284 0.43 3.02 2.08
C ILE A 284 -0.67 3.40 1.10
N ALA A 285 -0.68 4.64 0.58
CA ALA A 285 -1.76 5.14 -0.28
C ALA A 285 -2.03 4.26 -1.52
N PRO A 286 -1.02 3.76 -2.25
CA PRO A 286 -1.28 2.87 -3.39
C PRO A 286 -1.93 1.55 -2.99
N ALA A 287 -1.60 1.01 -1.80
CA ALA A 287 -2.19 -0.23 -1.29
C ALA A 287 -3.66 -0.02 -0.88
N ILE A 288 -3.98 1.11 -0.22
CA ILE A 288 -5.35 1.50 0.11
C ILE A 288 -6.17 1.64 -1.18
N PHE A 289 -5.67 2.40 -2.15
CA PHE A 289 -6.36 2.61 -3.42
C PHE A 289 -6.55 1.29 -4.19
N GLY A 290 -5.50 0.48 -4.31
CA GLY A 290 -5.57 -0.81 -5.00
C GLY A 290 -6.59 -1.76 -4.35
N THR A 291 -6.64 -1.80 -3.02
CA THR A 291 -7.60 -2.62 -2.27
C THR A 291 -9.03 -2.12 -2.46
N ALA A 292 -9.26 -0.81 -2.34
CA ALA A 292 -10.57 -0.21 -2.53
C ALA A 292 -11.09 -0.43 -3.96
N LEU A 293 -10.23 -0.22 -4.97
CA LEU A 293 -10.56 -0.47 -6.37
C LEU A 293 -10.87 -1.94 -6.65
N MET A 294 -10.07 -2.86 -6.08
CA MET A 294 -10.29 -4.29 -6.20
C MET A 294 -11.64 -4.71 -5.61
N VAL A 295 -11.98 -4.25 -4.40
CA VAL A 295 -13.28 -4.52 -3.75
C VAL A 295 -14.43 -3.91 -4.56
N LEU A 296 -14.27 -2.69 -5.08
CA LEU A 296 -15.29 -2.06 -5.92
C LEU A 296 -15.56 -2.86 -7.18
N LEU A 297 -14.52 -3.24 -7.93
CA LEU A 297 -14.65 -4.04 -9.15
C LEU A 297 -15.24 -5.43 -8.86
N MET A 298 -14.80 -6.08 -7.78
CA MET A 298 -15.36 -7.34 -7.31
C MET A 298 -16.85 -7.19 -7.04
N THR A 299 -17.25 -6.15 -6.30
CA THR A 299 -18.65 -5.86 -5.94
C THR A 299 -19.51 -5.61 -7.17
N ILE A 300 -19.03 -4.78 -8.11
CA ILE A 300 -19.72 -4.50 -9.38
C ILE A 300 -19.95 -5.78 -10.18
N ALA A 301 -19.01 -6.72 -10.16
CA ALA A 301 -19.15 -7.99 -10.86
C ALA A 301 -20.07 -8.98 -10.12
N VAL A 302 -19.88 -9.17 -8.81
CA VAL A 302 -20.55 -10.22 -8.03
C VAL A 302 -21.96 -9.86 -7.60
N VAL A 303 -22.22 -8.61 -7.21
CA VAL A 303 -23.51 -8.23 -6.61
C VAL A 303 -24.66 -8.35 -7.61
N PRO A 304 -24.59 -7.78 -8.83
CA PRO A 304 -25.67 -7.93 -9.81
C PRO A 304 -25.90 -9.40 -10.17
N LEU A 305 -24.83 -10.15 -10.42
CA LEU A 305 -24.92 -11.56 -10.78
C LEU A 305 -25.52 -12.41 -9.65
N GLY A 306 -25.05 -12.21 -8.42
CA GLY A 306 -25.49 -12.93 -7.24
C GLY A 306 -26.94 -12.61 -6.88
N VAL A 307 -27.31 -11.34 -6.89
CA VAL A 307 -28.69 -10.90 -6.59
C VAL A 307 -29.66 -11.40 -7.65
N VAL A 308 -29.34 -11.27 -8.94
CA VAL A 308 -30.19 -11.79 -10.03
C VAL A 308 -30.35 -13.31 -9.92
N THR A 309 -29.26 -14.02 -9.61
CA THR A 309 -29.30 -15.48 -9.42
C THR A 309 -30.20 -15.86 -8.24
N ALA A 310 -30.05 -15.21 -7.08
CA ALA A 310 -30.88 -15.47 -5.91
C ALA A 310 -32.36 -15.13 -6.14
N VAL A 311 -32.64 -13.97 -6.75
CA VAL A 311 -34.00 -13.57 -7.14
C VAL A 311 -34.59 -14.58 -8.10
N TYR A 312 -33.86 -15.03 -9.12
CA TYR A 312 -34.36 -16.03 -10.04
C TYR A 312 -34.66 -17.35 -9.32
N LEU A 313 -33.71 -17.86 -8.54
CA LEU A 313 -33.85 -19.15 -7.85
C LEU A 313 -34.95 -19.17 -6.80
N ASN A 314 -35.20 -18.06 -6.11
CA ASN A 314 -36.20 -17.97 -5.04
C ASN A 314 -37.57 -17.47 -5.53
N GLU A 315 -37.59 -16.52 -6.47
CA GLU A 315 -38.81 -15.83 -6.90
C GLU A 315 -39.25 -16.15 -8.32
N TYR A 316 -38.58 -16.99 -9.10
CA TYR A 316 -39.05 -17.31 -10.46
C TYR A 316 -38.93 -18.79 -10.81
N ALA A 317 -37.89 -19.44 -10.30
CA ALA A 317 -37.55 -20.77 -10.71
C ALA A 317 -38.53 -21.81 -10.14
N ARG A 318 -38.83 -22.83 -10.95
CA ARG A 318 -39.60 -24.01 -10.54
C ARG A 318 -38.64 -25.11 -10.12
N ASP A 319 -39.04 -25.95 -9.19
CA ASP A 319 -38.25 -27.12 -8.80
C ASP A 319 -38.05 -28.06 -10.00
N GLY A 320 -36.83 -28.11 -10.52
CA GLY A 320 -36.49 -28.81 -11.75
C GLY A 320 -35.02 -29.20 -11.79
N PHE A 321 -34.62 -29.89 -12.86
CA PHE A 321 -33.22 -30.29 -13.03
C PHE A 321 -32.25 -29.10 -13.05
N PHE A 322 -32.62 -28.04 -13.77
CA PHE A 322 -31.79 -26.83 -13.88
C PHE A 322 -31.55 -26.14 -12.53
N THR A 323 -32.60 -25.94 -11.72
CA THR A 323 -32.46 -25.30 -10.40
C THR A 323 -31.62 -26.13 -9.44
N ARG A 324 -31.81 -27.46 -9.44
CA ARG A 324 -30.96 -28.38 -8.67
C ARG A 324 -29.51 -28.34 -9.11
N ALA A 325 -29.24 -28.28 -10.42
CA ALA A 325 -27.89 -28.18 -10.94
C ALA A 325 -27.20 -26.87 -10.54
N VAL A 326 -27.90 -25.73 -10.62
CA VAL A 326 -27.36 -24.43 -10.20
C VAL A 326 -27.09 -24.43 -8.68
N ARG A 327 -28.02 -24.93 -7.86
CA ARG A 327 -27.82 -25.02 -6.40
C ARG A 327 -26.64 -25.92 -6.05
N LEU A 328 -26.47 -27.05 -6.74
CA LEU A 328 -25.31 -27.92 -6.56
C LEU A 328 -24.00 -27.23 -6.97
N ALA A 329 -24.00 -26.49 -8.08
CA ALA A 329 -22.83 -25.73 -8.52
C ALA A 329 -22.42 -24.66 -7.50
N LEU A 330 -23.39 -23.92 -6.94
CA LEU A 330 -23.14 -22.92 -5.89
C LEU A 330 -22.60 -23.54 -4.60
N ALA A 331 -23.17 -24.68 -4.18
CA ALA A 331 -22.69 -25.42 -3.01
C ALA A 331 -21.25 -25.93 -3.22
N ASN A 332 -20.94 -26.46 -4.40
CA ASN A 332 -19.58 -26.88 -4.75
C ASN A 332 -18.63 -25.69 -4.78
N LEU A 333 -19.04 -24.55 -5.35
CA LEU A 333 -18.24 -23.34 -5.44
C LEU A 333 -17.86 -22.81 -4.04
N ALA A 334 -18.77 -22.91 -3.06
CA ALA A 334 -18.50 -22.56 -1.67
C ALA A 334 -17.50 -23.51 -0.97
N GLY A 335 -17.39 -24.76 -1.44
CA GLY A 335 -16.48 -25.77 -0.88
C GLY A 335 -15.07 -25.77 -1.47
N VAL A 336 -14.82 -25.02 -2.56
CA VAL A 336 -13.52 -24.99 -3.23
C VAL A 336 -12.51 -24.15 -2.41
N PRO A 337 -11.31 -24.66 -2.11
CA PRO A 337 -10.26 -23.89 -1.43
C PRO A 337 -9.83 -22.64 -2.22
N SER A 338 -9.53 -21.54 -1.52
CA SER A 338 -9.17 -20.25 -2.15
C SER A 338 -7.94 -20.32 -3.07
N ILE A 339 -6.97 -21.21 -2.80
CA ILE A 339 -5.79 -21.40 -3.65
C ILE A 339 -6.16 -21.92 -5.06
N VAL A 340 -7.21 -22.74 -5.15
CA VAL A 340 -7.70 -23.28 -6.42
C VAL A 340 -8.32 -22.16 -7.25
N PHE A 341 -9.04 -21.23 -6.63
CA PHE A 341 -9.53 -20.03 -7.31
C PHE A 341 -8.39 -19.15 -7.82
N GLY A 342 -7.30 -19.01 -7.06
CA GLY A 342 -6.12 -18.28 -7.52
C GLY A 342 -5.50 -18.89 -8.79
N ALA A 343 -5.28 -20.21 -8.79
CA ALA A 343 -4.76 -20.93 -9.95
C ALA A 343 -5.73 -20.88 -11.15
N PHE A 344 -7.04 -21.05 -10.90
CA PHE A 344 -8.08 -20.91 -11.90
C PHE A 344 -8.11 -19.49 -12.50
N GLY A 345 -8.03 -18.46 -11.66
CA GLY A 345 -8.03 -17.07 -12.10
C GLY A 345 -6.85 -16.77 -13.03
N LEU A 346 -5.66 -17.27 -12.70
CA LEU A 346 -4.50 -17.16 -13.58
C LEU A 346 -4.73 -17.89 -14.92
N ALA A 347 -5.14 -19.15 -14.89
CA ALA A 347 -5.32 -19.95 -16.11
C ALA A 347 -6.46 -19.44 -17.00
N PHE A 348 -7.61 -19.12 -16.41
CA PHE A 348 -8.81 -18.72 -17.11
C PHE A 348 -8.81 -17.22 -17.44
N PHE A 349 -8.73 -16.34 -16.44
CA PHE A 349 -8.85 -14.90 -16.69
C PHE A 349 -7.62 -14.31 -17.36
N VAL A 350 -6.41 -14.65 -16.89
CA VAL A 350 -5.18 -14.06 -17.44
C VAL A 350 -4.80 -14.73 -18.76
N TYR A 351 -4.52 -16.03 -18.75
CA TYR A 351 -3.97 -16.70 -19.94
C TYR A 351 -5.02 -16.98 -21.03
N SER A 352 -6.24 -17.37 -20.65
CA SER A 352 -7.26 -17.69 -21.64
C SER A 352 -8.00 -16.44 -22.12
N VAL A 353 -8.72 -15.73 -21.23
CA VAL A 353 -9.52 -14.56 -21.59
C VAL A 353 -8.61 -13.37 -21.95
N GLY A 354 -7.67 -13.00 -21.09
CA GLY A 354 -6.73 -11.91 -21.33
C GLY A 354 -5.86 -12.14 -22.56
N GLY A 355 -5.32 -13.35 -22.72
CA GLY A 355 -4.58 -13.74 -23.91
C GLY A 355 -5.43 -13.73 -25.19
N ALA A 356 -6.70 -14.12 -25.13
CA ALA A 356 -7.61 -14.02 -26.27
C ALA A 356 -7.93 -12.57 -26.64
N LEU A 357 -8.16 -11.71 -25.65
CA LEU A 357 -8.35 -10.27 -25.85
C LEU A 357 -7.12 -9.62 -26.48
N ASP A 358 -5.92 -9.98 -26.03
CA ASP A 358 -4.70 -9.45 -26.63
C ASP A 358 -4.52 -9.89 -28.09
N ARG A 359 -4.84 -11.15 -28.41
CA ARG A 359 -4.81 -11.61 -29.81
C ARG A 359 -5.85 -10.89 -30.67
N ALA A 360 -7.02 -10.60 -30.12
CA ALA A 360 -8.12 -9.98 -30.85
C ALA A 360 -7.97 -8.46 -31.02
N LEU A 361 -7.51 -7.75 -29.99
CA LEU A 361 -7.54 -6.30 -29.91
C LEU A 361 -6.15 -5.65 -29.84
N PHE A 362 -5.11 -6.40 -29.43
CA PHE A 362 -3.76 -5.89 -29.19
C PHE A 362 -2.68 -6.70 -29.92
N SER A 363 -3.03 -7.27 -31.09
CA SER A 363 -2.14 -8.16 -31.84
C SER A 363 -0.80 -7.50 -32.24
N ASP A 364 -0.82 -6.16 -32.34
CA ASP A 364 0.30 -5.32 -32.74
C ASP A 364 1.35 -5.13 -31.62
N VAL A 365 0.98 -5.38 -30.37
CA VAL A 365 1.82 -5.12 -29.17
C VAL A 365 2.43 -6.43 -28.63
N LEU A 366 2.12 -7.58 -29.24
CA LEU A 366 2.69 -8.87 -28.84
C LEU A 366 4.17 -8.97 -29.23
N PRO A 367 5.04 -9.51 -28.33
CA PRO A 367 4.74 -10.43 -27.24
C PRO A 367 4.48 -9.78 -25.87
N THR A 368 4.46 -8.44 -25.74
CA THR A 368 4.15 -7.74 -24.49
C THR A 368 2.63 -7.61 -24.31
N PRO A 369 1.95 -8.53 -23.57
CA PRO A 369 0.50 -8.58 -23.53
C PRO A 369 -0.06 -7.46 -22.65
N THR A 370 -1.22 -6.89 -23.01
CA THR A 370 -1.89 -5.87 -22.20
C THR A 370 -2.82 -6.52 -21.18
N PHE A 371 -3.68 -7.43 -21.63
CA PHE A 371 -4.66 -8.12 -20.81
C PHE A 371 -4.19 -9.50 -20.35
N GLY A 372 -3.26 -10.14 -21.05
CA GLY A 372 -2.65 -11.43 -20.71
C GLY A 372 -1.60 -11.36 -19.58
N THR A 373 -1.63 -10.32 -18.76
CA THR A 373 -0.76 -10.13 -17.59
C THR A 373 -1.60 -10.01 -16.31
N GLY A 374 -0.96 -10.21 -15.15
CA GLY A 374 -1.64 -10.05 -13.86
C GLY A 374 -2.10 -8.59 -13.65
N GLY A 375 -3.32 -8.40 -13.14
CA GLY A 375 -3.87 -7.06 -12.93
C GLY A 375 -5.07 -7.05 -11.98
N ILE A 376 -5.42 -5.86 -11.50
CA ILE A 376 -6.49 -5.65 -10.51
C ILE A 376 -7.84 -6.18 -11.03
N LEU A 377 -8.11 -6.04 -12.34
CA LEU A 377 -9.33 -6.54 -12.95
C LEU A 377 -9.49 -8.06 -12.78
N TRP A 378 -8.45 -8.84 -13.11
CA TRP A 378 -8.50 -10.31 -13.02
C TRP A 378 -8.54 -10.79 -11.58
N ALA A 379 -7.81 -10.12 -10.68
CA ALA A 379 -7.88 -10.38 -9.24
C ALA A 379 -9.31 -10.15 -8.71
N ALA A 380 -9.93 -9.03 -9.08
CA ALA A 380 -11.30 -8.69 -8.68
C ALA A 380 -12.35 -9.67 -9.23
N LEU A 381 -12.22 -10.12 -10.49
CA LEU A 381 -13.13 -11.12 -11.07
C LEU A 381 -12.96 -12.51 -10.45
N THR A 382 -11.73 -12.88 -10.08
CA THR A 382 -11.46 -14.13 -9.36
C THR A 382 -12.09 -14.10 -7.97
N LEU A 383 -11.94 -12.97 -7.24
CA LEU A 383 -12.60 -12.75 -5.96
C LEU A 383 -14.12 -12.71 -6.09
N ALA A 384 -14.65 -12.15 -7.18
CA ALA A 384 -16.09 -12.13 -7.45
C ALA A 384 -16.64 -13.55 -7.60
N LEU A 385 -15.93 -14.43 -8.31
CA LEU A 385 -16.32 -15.83 -8.43
C LEU A 385 -16.29 -16.55 -7.07
N LEU A 386 -15.23 -16.31 -6.28
CA LEU A 386 -15.09 -16.90 -4.95
C LEU A 386 -16.20 -16.45 -3.98
N THR A 387 -16.62 -15.20 -4.07
CA THR A 387 -17.64 -14.61 -3.17
C THR A 387 -19.07 -14.81 -3.65
N LEU A 388 -19.28 -15.30 -4.88
CA LEU A 388 -20.60 -15.51 -5.48
C LEU A 388 -21.55 -16.35 -4.60
N PRO A 389 -21.15 -17.49 -4.02
CA PRO A 389 -22.05 -18.30 -3.18
C PRO A 389 -22.54 -17.55 -1.94
N VAL A 390 -21.67 -16.73 -1.34
CA VAL A 390 -22.01 -15.93 -0.16
C VAL A 390 -23.06 -14.88 -0.50
N VAL A 391 -22.89 -14.18 -1.62
CA VAL A 391 -23.86 -13.16 -2.08
C VAL A 391 -25.20 -13.80 -2.43
N VAL A 392 -25.19 -14.94 -3.14
CA VAL A 392 -26.41 -15.66 -3.49
C VAL A 392 -27.13 -16.13 -2.22
N GLY A 393 -26.42 -16.80 -1.31
CA GLY A 393 -26.99 -17.30 -0.06
C GLY A 393 -27.59 -16.20 0.82
N ALA A 394 -26.83 -15.12 1.04
CA ALA A 394 -27.30 -13.97 1.82
C ALA A 394 -28.54 -13.31 1.19
N THR A 395 -28.59 -13.22 -0.15
CA THR A 395 -29.75 -12.67 -0.84
C THR A 395 -30.96 -13.61 -0.76
N GLU A 396 -30.77 -14.93 -0.93
CA GLU A 396 -31.86 -15.91 -0.78
C GLU A 396 -32.45 -15.90 0.63
N GLU A 397 -31.61 -15.88 1.66
CA GLU A 397 -32.04 -15.77 3.06
C GLU A 397 -32.81 -14.47 3.32
N GLY A 398 -32.32 -13.34 2.79
CA GLY A 398 -33.00 -12.05 2.88
C GLY A 398 -34.37 -12.06 2.19
N LEU A 399 -34.48 -12.67 1.02
CA LEU A 399 -35.76 -12.83 0.33
C LEU A 399 -36.71 -13.73 1.15
N GLN A 400 -36.23 -14.86 1.67
CA GLN A 400 -37.05 -15.79 2.45
C GLN A 400 -37.54 -15.21 3.78
N ALA A 401 -36.83 -14.24 4.34
CA ALA A 401 -37.24 -13.56 5.57
C ALA A 401 -38.53 -12.73 5.43
N VAL A 402 -38.92 -12.32 4.22
CA VAL A 402 -40.16 -11.58 3.98
C VAL A 402 -41.37 -12.52 4.16
N PRO A 403 -42.40 -12.18 4.95
CA PRO A 403 -43.58 -13.04 5.13
C PRO A 403 -44.41 -13.21 3.85
N HIS A 404 -44.93 -14.42 3.61
CA HIS A 404 -45.80 -14.70 2.46
C HIS A 404 -47.07 -13.85 2.43
N ALA A 405 -47.66 -13.55 3.59
CA ALA A 405 -48.87 -12.72 3.69
C ALA A 405 -48.71 -11.33 3.05
N VAL A 406 -47.51 -10.74 3.14
CA VAL A 406 -47.22 -9.42 2.54
C VAL A 406 -47.17 -9.53 1.01
N ARG A 407 -46.56 -10.62 0.49
CA ARG A 407 -46.53 -10.90 -0.95
C ARG A 407 -47.93 -11.15 -1.52
N ASP A 408 -48.73 -11.93 -0.81
CA ASP A 408 -50.08 -12.30 -1.25
C ASP A 408 -51.03 -11.10 -1.17
N GLY A 409 -50.88 -10.24 -0.16
CA GLY A 409 -51.59 -8.96 -0.06
C GLY A 409 -51.29 -8.04 -1.25
N ALA A 410 -50.03 -7.91 -1.66
CA ALA A 410 -49.67 -7.12 -2.83
C ALA A 410 -50.30 -7.67 -4.13
N ARG A 411 -50.28 -9.00 -4.31
CA ARG A 411 -50.90 -9.67 -5.46
C ARG A 411 -52.43 -9.52 -5.47
N ALA A 412 -53.07 -9.55 -4.30
CA ALA A 412 -54.52 -9.34 -4.17
C ALA A 412 -54.96 -7.93 -4.58
N LEU A 413 -54.09 -6.93 -4.43
CA LEU A 413 -54.29 -5.57 -4.93
C LEU A 413 -54.00 -5.41 -6.44
N GLY A 414 -53.78 -6.51 -7.15
CA GLY A 414 -53.50 -6.53 -8.59
C GLY A 414 -52.04 -6.26 -8.96
N ALA A 415 -51.11 -6.24 -8.00
CA ALA A 415 -49.69 -6.07 -8.30
C ALA A 415 -49.12 -7.31 -9.00
N THR A 416 -48.34 -7.11 -10.06
CA THR A 416 -47.60 -8.20 -10.72
C THR A 416 -46.48 -8.74 -9.82
N ARG A 417 -45.95 -9.92 -10.15
CA ARG A 417 -44.81 -10.52 -9.42
C ARG A 417 -43.59 -9.60 -9.39
N TRP A 418 -43.30 -8.90 -10.49
CA TRP A 418 -42.23 -7.90 -10.56
C TRP A 418 -42.53 -6.65 -9.73
N GLN A 419 -43.78 -6.16 -9.74
CA GLN A 419 -44.18 -5.02 -8.92
C GLN A 419 -44.09 -5.33 -7.43
N THR A 420 -44.49 -6.54 -7.03
CA THR A 420 -44.35 -7.04 -5.65
C THR A 420 -42.87 -7.11 -5.26
N LEU A 421 -42.02 -7.68 -6.12
CA LEU A 421 -40.59 -7.80 -5.86
C LEU A 421 -39.86 -6.46 -5.78
N ARG A 422 -40.29 -5.44 -6.54
CA ARG A 422 -39.59 -4.14 -6.57
C ARG A 422 -40.06 -3.16 -5.48
N ARG A 423 -41.31 -3.28 -5.03
CA ARG A 423 -41.95 -2.28 -4.15
C ARG A 423 -42.21 -2.77 -2.73
N VAL A 424 -42.15 -4.08 -2.49
CA VAL A 424 -42.62 -4.71 -1.25
C VAL A 424 -41.53 -5.58 -0.63
N VAL A 425 -40.89 -6.40 -1.45
CA VAL A 425 -39.64 -7.10 -1.13
C VAL A 425 -38.48 -6.15 -1.41
#